data_AF-A0A511MK77-F1
#
_entry.id   AF-A0A511MK77-F1
#
_cell.length_a   1.000
_cell.length_b   1.000
_cell.length_c   1.000
_cell.angle_alpha   90.00
_cell.angle_beta   90.00
_cell.angle_gamma   90.00
#
_symmetry.space_group_name_H-M   'P 1'
#
loop_
_entity.id
_entity.type
_entity.pdbx_description
1 polymer ?
#
loop_
_entity_poly.entity_id
_entity_poly.type
_entity_poly.pdbx_seq_one_letter_code
_entity_poly.pdbx_strand_id
1 'polypeptide(L)'
;MGVVMSQARMNKLISNLPGVVKAVADTAGDVADRAKAKLAAHRHQGHAEVTVTHGDVDSFVNLVDTKGKQKAAAAIEFGHVSKDGKLTPGLYIITGAAGLAEKLPKKAR
;
A
#
# COMPACT_ATOMS: atom_id res chain seq x y z
N MET A 1 -0.37 41.62 18.64
CA MET A 1 0.34 40.40 19.09
C MET A 1 -0.03 39.28 18.13
N GLY A 2 0.91 38.81 17.31
CA GLY A 2 0.69 37.65 16.45
C GLY A 2 0.80 36.37 17.27
N VAL A 3 -0.23 35.54 17.27
CA VAL A 3 -0.18 34.22 17.89
C VAL A 3 0.71 33.34 17.01
N VAL A 4 1.92 33.01 17.48
CA VAL A 4 2.77 32.02 16.82
C VAL A 4 2.15 30.65 17.08
N MET A 5 1.65 30.03 16.02
CA MET A 5 1.03 28.71 16.11
C MET A 5 2.13 27.63 16.18
N SER A 6 1.96 26.62 17.03
CA SER A 6 2.88 25.48 17.07
C SER A 6 2.80 24.68 15.77
N GLN A 7 3.92 24.07 15.35
CA GLN A 7 3.95 23.25 14.12
C GLN A 7 2.89 22.14 14.14
N ALA A 8 2.68 21.48 15.29
CA ALA A 8 1.66 20.44 15.42
C ALA A 8 0.24 20.96 15.12
N ARG A 9 -0.09 22.15 15.62
CA ARG A 9 -1.40 22.78 15.37
C ARG A 9 -1.54 23.24 13.92
N MET A 10 -0.46 23.76 13.33
CA MET A 10 -0.40 24.14 11.92
C MET A 10 -0.59 22.92 11.01
N ASN A 11 0.12 21.83 11.25
CA ASN A 11 0.01 20.59 10.47
C ASN A 11 -1.40 20.00 10.54
N LYS A 12 -2.02 20.00 11.72
CA LYS A 12 -3.42 19.55 11.88
C LYS A 12 -4.38 20.39 11.04
N LEU A 13 -4.16 21.70 10.95
CA LEU A 13 -4.99 22.59 10.13
C LEU A 13 -4.79 22.31 8.64
N ILE A 14 -3.53 22.21 8.21
CA ILE A 14 -3.15 21.97 6.81
C ILE A 14 -3.64 20.62 6.32
N SER A 15 -3.50 19.56 7.12
CA SER A 15 -3.91 18.20 6.72
C SER A 15 -5.42 18.06 6.49
N ASN A 16 -6.22 18.95 7.08
CA ASN A 16 -7.68 19.00 6.91
C ASN A 16 -8.13 19.94 5.79
N LEU A 17 -7.21 20.63 5.09
CA LEU A 17 -7.59 21.47 3.96
C LEU A 17 -8.13 20.59 2.81
N PRO A 18 -9.27 20.95 2.19
CA PRO A 18 -9.88 20.11 1.15
C PRO A 18 -8.94 19.75 0.00
N GLY A 19 -8.07 20.68 -0.41
CA GLY A 19 -7.07 20.43 -1.45
C GLY A 19 -6.00 19.41 -1.03
N VAL A 20 -5.62 19.38 0.25
CA VAL A 20 -4.63 18.43 0.77
C VAL A 20 -5.25 17.04 0.88
N VAL A 21 -6.45 16.93 1.45
CA VAL A 21 -7.19 15.66 1.53
C VAL A 21 -7.39 15.07 0.14
N LYS A 22 -7.82 15.89 -0.83
CA LYS A 22 -7.95 15.46 -2.23
C LYS A 22 -6.63 14.99 -2.83
N ALA A 23 -5.54 15.73 -2.63
CA ALA A 23 -4.24 15.33 -3.16
C ALA A 23 -3.76 13.98 -2.58
N VAL A 24 -4.01 13.73 -1.29
CA VAL A 24 -3.70 12.44 -0.65
C VAL A 24 -4.55 11.31 -1.25
N ALA A 25 -5.85 11.54 -1.44
CA ALA A 25 -6.75 10.57 -2.06
C ALA A 25 -6.37 10.26 -3.52
N ASP A 26 -6.08 11.29 -4.32
CA ASP A 26 -5.64 11.14 -5.72
C ASP A 26 -4.33 10.33 -5.78
N THR A 27 -3.38 10.61 -4.87
CA THR A 27 -2.14 9.83 -4.76
C THR A 27 -2.40 8.37 -4.41
N ALA A 28 -3.32 8.10 -3.48
CA ALA A 28 -3.70 6.73 -3.15
C ALA A 28 -4.37 6.02 -4.34
N GLY A 29 -5.17 6.73 -5.13
CA GLY A 29 -5.74 6.24 -6.39
C GLY A 29 -4.67 5.80 -7.39
N ASP A 30 -3.69 6.66 -7.65
CA ASP A 30 -2.58 6.35 -8.55
C ASP A 30 -1.78 5.11 -8.11
N VAL A 31 -1.51 5.00 -6.80
CA VAL A 31 -0.82 3.84 -6.22
C VAL A 31 -1.69 2.59 -6.37
N ALA A 32 -2.99 2.69 -6.13
CA ALA A 32 -3.91 1.57 -6.27
C ALA A 32 -3.97 1.06 -7.71
N ASP A 33 -4.00 1.95 -8.70
CA ASP A 33 -4.07 1.54 -10.11
C ASP A 33 -2.78 0.87 -10.58
N ARG A 34 -1.62 1.34 -10.13
CA ARG A 34 -0.34 0.64 -10.32
C ARG A 34 -0.33 -0.74 -9.65
N ALA A 35 -0.84 -0.82 -8.41
CA ALA A 35 -0.92 -2.08 -7.67
C ALA A 35 -1.87 -3.07 -8.34
N LYS A 36 -3.03 -2.62 -8.84
CA LYS A 36 -3.97 -3.45 -9.62
C LYS A 36 -3.31 -3.98 -10.88
N ALA A 37 -2.60 -3.14 -11.63
CA ALA A 37 -1.89 -3.56 -12.83
C ALA A 37 -0.84 -4.65 -12.53
N LYS A 38 -0.05 -4.47 -11.45
CA LYS A 38 0.91 -5.47 -10.99
C LYS A 38 0.23 -6.77 -10.57
N LEU A 39 -0.83 -6.68 -9.77
CA LEU A 39 -1.56 -7.86 -9.31
C LEU A 39 -2.18 -8.62 -10.49
N ALA A 40 -2.77 -7.91 -11.45
CA ALA A 40 -3.37 -8.50 -12.65
C ALA A 40 -2.34 -9.27 -13.49
N ALA A 41 -1.13 -8.73 -13.67
CA ALA A 41 -0.05 -9.41 -14.40
C ALA A 41 0.36 -10.76 -13.76
N HIS A 42 0.12 -10.93 -12.46
CA HIS A 42 0.44 -12.15 -11.71
C HIS A 42 -0.78 -13.02 -11.39
N ARG A 43 -1.99 -12.57 -11.74
CA ARG A 43 -3.23 -13.26 -11.37
C ARG A 43 -3.52 -14.37 -12.38
N HIS A 44 -3.01 -15.57 -12.13
CA HIS A 44 -3.50 -16.77 -12.82
C HIS A 44 -4.80 -17.29 -12.20
N GLN A 45 -4.82 -17.45 -10.87
CA GLN A 45 -5.99 -17.83 -10.06
C GLN A 45 -5.79 -17.24 -8.66
N GLY A 46 -6.84 -16.68 -8.05
CA GLY A 46 -6.75 -16.12 -6.69
C GLY A 46 -7.82 -15.09 -6.37
N HIS A 47 -8.10 -14.91 -5.08
CA HIS A 47 -9.14 -14.02 -4.54
C HIS A 47 -8.56 -12.76 -3.88
N ALA A 48 -7.26 -12.50 -4.12
CA ALA A 48 -6.59 -11.30 -3.66
C ALA A 48 -7.02 -10.08 -4.49
N GLU A 49 -7.31 -8.95 -3.86
CA GLU A 49 -7.80 -7.72 -4.47
C GLU A 49 -7.08 -6.50 -3.90
N VAL A 50 -6.94 -5.46 -4.73
CA VAL A 50 -6.48 -4.15 -4.28
C VAL A 50 -7.69 -3.25 -4.03
N THR A 51 -7.81 -2.74 -2.81
CA THR A 51 -8.87 -1.80 -2.43
C THR A 51 -8.28 -0.51 -1.90
N VAL A 52 -9.07 0.57 -1.92
CA VAL A 52 -8.70 1.86 -1.32
C VAL A 52 -9.72 2.22 -0.25
N THR A 53 -9.25 2.58 0.93
CA THR A 53 -10.08 3.10 2.02
C THR A 53 -9.69 4.54 2.28
N HIS A 54 -10.69 5.43 2.26
CA HIS A 54 -10.49 6.85 2.53
C HIS A 54 -10.94 7.14 3.96
N GLY A 55 -10.06 7.77 4.74
CA GLY A 55 -10.40 8.42 6.00
C GLY A 55 -10.58 9.93 5.80
N ASP A 56 -10.67 10.67 6.91
CA ASP A 56 -10.90 12.13 6.85
C ASP A 56 -9.70 12.89 6.26
N VAL A 57 -8.49 12.45 6.58
CA VAL A 57 -7.22 13.06 6.11
C VAL A 57 -6.26 12.06 5.47
N ASP A 58 -6.50 10.77 5.69
CA ASP A 58 -5.63 9.68 5.26
C ASP A 58 -6.32 8.85 4.17
N SER A 59 -5.51 8.17 3.36
CA SER A 59 -6.00 7.18 2.40
C SER A 59 -5.10 5.96 2.42
N PHE A 60 -5.71 4.79 2.46
CA PHE A 60 -5.03 3.50 2.59
C PHE A 60 -5.22 2.70 1.31
N VAL A 61 -4.13 2.18 0.76
CA VAL A 61 -4.17 1.20 -0.34
C VAL A 61 -3.90 -0.18 0.26
N ASN A 62 -4.86 -1.08 0.12
CA ASN A 62 -4.87 -2.37 0.78
C ASN A 62 -4.71 -3.50 -0.24
N LEU A 63 -3.97 -4.54 0.13
CA LEU A 63 -4.02 -5.84 -0.53
C LEU A 63 -4.80 -6.79 0.38
N VAL A 64 -6.03 -7.13 -0.03
CA VAL A 64 -6.92 -8.00 0.74
C VAL A 64 -7.04 -9.37 0.05
N ASP A 65 -7.34 -10.43 0.81
CA ASP A 65 -7.71 -11.72 0.25
C ASP A 65 -9.08 -12.13 0.82
N THR A 66 -10.05 -12.31 -0.07
CA THR A 66 -11.47 -12.46 0.28
C THR A 66 -11.90 -13.91 0.50
N LYS A 67 -11.08 -14.92 0.18
CA LYS A 67 -11.46 -16.34 0.32
C LYS A 67 -10.40 -17.26 0.93
N GLY A 68 -9.18 -16.80 1.18
CA GLY A 68 -8.11 -17.66 1.67
C GLY A 68 -8.15 -17.94 3.17
N LYS A 69 -8.17 -19.23 3.55
CA LYS A 69 -7.64 -19.66 4.84
C LYS A 69 -6.15 -19.29 4.86
N GLN A 70 -5.82 -18.22 5.60
CA GLN A 70 -4.49 -17.75 6.00
C GLN A 70 -3.68 -16.95 4.96
N LYS A 71 -3.43 -15.67 5.30
CA LYS A 71 -2.27 -14.82 4.94
C LYS A 71 -1.82 -14.77 3.45
N ALA A 72 -2.66 -15.09 2.48
CA ALA A 72 -2.23 -15.08 1.07
C ALA A 72 -1.78 -13.69 0.60
N ALA A 73 -2.46 -12.62 1.03
CA ALA A 73 -2.04 -11.25 0.74
C ALA A 73 -0.61 -10.95 1.23
N ALA A 74 -0.26 -11.39 2.46
CA ALA A 74 1.09 -11.21 3.00
C ALA A 74 2.12 -12.07 2.25
N ALA A 75 1.77 -13.30 1.89
CA ALA A 75 2.62 -14.17 1.09
C ALA A 75 2.84 -13.65 -0.35
N ILE A 76 1.82 -13.02 -0.93
CA ILE A 76 1.91 -12.33 -2.23
C ILE A 76 2.83 -11.10 -2.11
N GLU A 77 2.66 -10.32 -1.05
CA GLU A 77 3.42 -9.09 -0.89
C GLU A 77 4.90 -9.37 -0.58
N PHE A 78 5.19 -10.21 0.40
CA PHE A 78 6.52 -10.40 0.97
C PHE A 78 7.17 -11.75 0.65
N GLY A 79 6.42 -12.68 0.06
CA GLY A 79 6.87 -14.04 -0.18
C GLY A 79 6.56 -14.97 0.99
N HIS A 80 6.87 -16.25 0.81
CA HIS A 80 6.69 -17.27 1.84
C HIS A 80 7.61 -18.48 1.57
N VAL A 81 7.79 -19.30 2.60
CA VAL A 81 8.45 -20.60 2.50
C VAL A 81 7.36 -21.66 2.42
N SER A 82 7.42 -22.54 1.41
CA SER A 82 6.49 -23.66 1.29
C SER A 82 6.78 -24.74 2.34
N LYS A 83 5.87 -25.71 2.49
CA LYS A 83 6.08 -26.85 3.40
C LYS A 83 7.33 -27.66 3.06
N ASP A 84 7.74 -27.65 1.79
CA ASP A 84 8.93 -28.34 1.28
C ASP A 84 10.22 -27.50 1.48
N GLY A 85 10.14 -26.37 2.20
CA GLY A 85 11.27 -25.49 2.46
C GLY A 85 11.64 -24.56 1.30
N LYS A 86 10.89 -24.59 0.19
CA LYS A 86 11.17 -23.73 -0.98
C LYS A 86 10.74 -22.28 -0.71
N LEU A 87 11.68 -21.35 -0.82
CA LEU A 87 11.39 -19.92 -0.76
C LEU A 87 10.74 -19.45 -2.08
N THR A 88 9.57 -18.84 -1.96
CA THR A 88 8.91 -18.13 -3.05
C THR A 88 9.02 -16.62 -2.79
N PRO A 89 9.63 -15.85 -3.71
CA PRO A 89 9.80 -14.42 -3.52
C PRO A 89 8.46 -13.68 -3.57
N GLY A 90 8.35 -12.62 -2.76
CA GLY A 90 7.22 -11.70 -2.81
C GLY A 90 7.19 -10.88 -4.10
N LEU A 91 5.99 -10.44 -4.46
CA LEU A 91 5.71 -9.63 -5.65
C LEU A 91 5.71 -8.13 -5.34
N TYR A 92 5.68 -7.75 -4.06
CA TYR A 92 5.68 -6.34 -3.62
C TYR A 92 4.64 -5.50 -4.37
N ILE A 93 3.39 -5.96 -4.35
CA ILE A 93 2.28 -5.37 -5.09
C ILE A 93 2.06 -3.94 -4.61
N ILE A 94 1.88 -3.74 -3.30
CA ILE A 94 1.65 -2.43 -2.70
C ILE A 94 2.95 -1.66 -2.56
N THR A 95 3.96 -2.29 -1.94
CA THR A 95 5.25 -1.64 -1.63
C THR A 95 5.95 -1.16 -2.90
N GLY A 96 5.91 -1.98 -3.95
CA GLY A 96 6.46 -1.61 -5.24
C GLY A 96 5.61 -0.58 -5.99
N ALA A 97 4.27 -0.60 -5.85
CA ALA A 97 3.41 0.40 -6.49
C ALA A 97 3.56 1.79 -5.84
N ALA A 98 3.83 1.83 -4.54
CA ALA A 98 4.12 3.03 -3.76
C ALA A 98 5.55 3.57 -3.98
N GLY A 99 6.40 2.89 -4.77
CA GLY A 99 7.80 3.29 -4.97
C GLY A 99 8.69 3.06 -3.75
N LEU A 100 8.27 2.22 -2.80
CA LEU A 100 9.01 1.95 -1.55
C LEU A 100 9.92 0.72 -1.65
N ALA A 101 9.81 -0.07 -2.73
CA ALA A 101 10.57 -1.31 -2.89
C ALA A 101 12.09 -1.10 -3.01
N GLU A 102 12.56 0.06 -3.47
CA GLU A 102 14.00 0.35 -3.59
C GLU A 102 14.70 0.51 -2.23
N LYS A 103 13.93 0.76 -1.16
CA LYS A 103 14.43 0.90 0.21
C LYS A 103 14.47 -0.43 0.98
N LEU A 104 14.05 -1.54 0.38
CA LEU A 104 14.20 -2.87 0.95
C LEU A 104 15.59 -3.42 0.58
N PRO A 105 16.25 -4.19 1.47
CA PRO A 105 17.57 -4.75 1.16
C PRO A 105 17.51 -5.49 -0.17
N LYS A 106 18.33 -5.06 -1.14
CA LYS A 106 18.46 -5.72 -2.44
C LYS A 106 18.76 -7.20 -2.17
N LYS A 107 17.99 -8.09 -2.82
CA LYS A 107 18.15 -9.55 -2.77
C LYS A 107 19.62 -9.95 -2.59
N ALA A 108 19.92 -10.70 -1.54
CA ALA A 108 21.08 -11.58 -1.59
C ALA A 108 20.85 -12.50 -2.80
N ARG A 109 21.69 -12.30 -3.83
CA ARG A 109 21.72 -13.13 -5.02
C ARG A 109 22.16 -14.53 -4.65
#